data_AF-D0NGL0-F1
#
_entry.id   AF-D0NGL0-F1
#
_cell.length_a   1.000
_cell.length_b   1.000
_cell.length_c   1.000
_cell.angle_alpha   90.00
_cell.angle_beta   90.00
_cell.angle_gamma   90.00
#
_symmetry.space_group_name_H-M   'P 1'
#
loop_
_entity.id
_entity.type
_entity.pdbx_description
1 polymer ?
#
loop_
_entity_poly.entity_id
_entity_poly.type
_entity_poly.pdbx_seq_one_letter_code
_entity_poly.pdbx_strand_id
1 'polypeptide(L)'
;MLPPLSNKLGSNLQLLVPTTITPTIMSAQRNALLELKKVDAIQVRCAGKGKKDWLVVEVFADSASSDPASDDCEEVQDDARLRRPTVRIERTLLEFVALRNKVYNIVHDAHYSEPCEF
;
A
#
# COMPACT_ATOMS: atom_id res chain seq x y z
N MET A 1 17.71 -30.84 -34.90
CA MET A 1 17.11 -32.11 -34.46
C MET A 1 18.03 -32.70 -33.39
N LEU A 2 17.56 -32.84 -32.15
CA LEU A 2 18.36 -33.34 -31.03
C LEU A 2 18.42 -34.89 -31.05
N PRO A 3 19.55 -35.51 -30.68
CA PRO A 3 19.75 -36.96 -30.80
C PRO A 3 18.94 -37.73 -29.74
N PRO A 4 18.61 -39.02 -30.00
CA PRO A 4 17.75 -39.80 -29.12
C PRO A 4 18.49 -40.21 -27.84
N LEU A 5 17.93 -39.85 -26.69
CA LEU A 5 18.47 -40.21 -25.38
C LEU A 5 18.11 -41.67 -25.05
N SER A 6 19.13 -42.45 -24.71
CA SER A 6 19.05 -43.87 -24.34
C SER A 6 18.19 -44.09 -23.08
N ASN A 7 17.19 -44.97 -23.20
CA ASN A 7 16.14 -45.27 -22.22
C ASN A 7 16.58 -46.06 -20.97
N LYS A 8 17.87 -46.06 -20.59
CA LYS A 8 18.35 -46.87 -19.45
C LYS A 8 18.83 -46.09 -18.23
N LEU A 9 18.88 -44.76 -18.27
CA LEU A 9 19.35 -43.94 -17.15
C LEU A 9 18.25 -43.12 -16.46
N GLY A 10 17.03 -43.12 -17.01
CA GLY A 10 15.92 -42.26 -16.56
C GLY A 10 14.70 -42.98 -15.98
N SER A 11 14.68 -44.32 -15.91
CA SER A 11 13.48 -45.08 -15.51
C SER A 11 13.06 -44.91 -14.05
N ASN A 12 13.87 -44.22 -13.24
CA ASN A 12 13.57 -43.87 -11.85
C ASN A 12 13.45 -42.35 -11.62
N LEU A 13 13.47 -41.54 -12.68
CA LEU A 13 13.33 -40.09 -12.55
C LEU A 13 11.84 -39.74 -12.63
N GLN A 14 11.24 -39.43 -11.48
CA GLN A 14 9.92 -38.80 -11.46
C GLN A 14 9.99 -37.47 -12.22
N LEU A 15 9.09 -37.30 -13.19
CA LEU A 15 8.90 -36.04 -13.89
C LEU A 15 8.43 -35.00 -12.87
N LEU A 16 9.34 -34.13 -12.44
CA LEU A 16 9.00 -33.00 -11.57
C LEU A 16 8.17 -32.01 -12.39
N VAL A 17 6.88 -31.92 -12.07
CA VAL A 17 6.01 -30.85 -12.59
C VAL A 17 6.35 -29.59 -11.82
N PRO A 18 6.77 -28.49 -12.48
CA PRO A 18 7.01 -27.23 -11.80
C PRO A 18 5.72 -26.77 -11.12
N THR A 19 5.69 -26.83 -9.79
CA THR A 19 4.64 -26.16 -9.03
C THR A 19 5.00 -24.69 -8.97
N THR A 20 4.11 -23.84 -9.49
CA THR A 20 4.23 -22.40 -9.33
C THR A 20 3.96 -22.07 -7.87
N ILE A 21 4.98 -22.17 -7.03
CA ILE A 21 4.93 -21.70 -5.65
C ILE A 21 5.03 -20.19 -5.72
N THR A 22 3.89 -19.50 -5.57
CA THR A 22 3.89 -18.05 -5.43
C THR A 22 4.69 -17.70 -4.17
N PRO A 23 5.78 -16.92 -4.28
CA PRO A 23 6.56 -16.53 -3.11
C PRO A 23 5.68 -15.76 -2.12
N THR A 24 5.85 -16.02 -0.83
CA THR A 24 5.11 -15.34 0.26
C THR A 24 5.25 -13.82 0.20
N ILE A 25 6.35 -13.31 -0.36
CA ILE A 25 6.56 -11.87 -0.58
C ILE A 25 5.56 -11.31 -1.59
N MET A 26 5.28 -12.05 -2.67
CA MET A 26 4.28 -11.63 -3.67
C MET A 26 2.86 -11.64 -3.09
N SER A 27 2.56 -12.55 -2.16
CA SER A 27 1.26 -12.54 -1.48
C SER A 27 1.13 -11.37 -0.50
N ALA A 28 2.16 -11.03 0.28
CA ALA A 28 2.16 -9.87 1.17
C ALA A 28 2.01 -8.55 0.40
N GLN A 29 2.75 -8.38 -0.71
CA GLN A 29 2.64 -7.20 -1.57
C GLN A 29 1.23 -7.09 -2.18
N ARG A 30 0.68 -8.20 -2.70
CA ARG A 30 -0.68 -8.25 -3.25
C ARG A 30 -1.72 -7.87 -2.21
N ASN A 31 -1.61 -8.40 -0.99
CA ASN A 31 -2.54 -8.10 0.09
C ASN A 31 -2.44 -6.63 0.50
N ALA A 32 -1.22 -6.08 0.64
CA ALA A 32 -1.02 -4.66 0.93
C ALA A 32 -1.64 -3.76 -0.17
N LEU A 33 -1.46 -4.12 -1.44
CA LEU A 33 -2.08 -3.41 -2.56
C LEU A 33 -3.61 -3.45 -2.50
N LEU A 34 -4.19 -4.60 -2.14
CA LEU A 34 -5.65 -4.76 -1.99
C LEU A 34 -6.19 -3.90 -0.85
N GLU A 35 -5.49 -3.80 0.28
CA GLU A 35 -5.88 -2.91 1.38
C GLU A 35 -5.76 -1.43 0.99
N LEU A 36 -4.68 -1.05 0.29
CA LEU A 36 -4.50 0.32 -0.20
C LEU A 36 -5.59 0.73 -1.21
N LYS A 37 -6.07 -0.21 -2.04
CA LYS A 37 -7.18 0.05 -2.96
C LYS A 37 -8.52 0.33 -2.29
N LYS A 38 -8.67 -0.01 -1.00
CA LYS A 38 -9.87 0.35 -0.23
C LYS A 38 -9.84 1.79 0.26
N VAL A 39 -8.67 2.44 0.22
CA VAL A 39 -8.52 3.85 0.61
C VAL A 39 -9.06 4.72 -0.52
N ASP A 40 -10.08 5.48 -0.17
CA ASP A 40 -10.78 6.42 -1.06
C ASP A 40 -10.09 7.79 -1.02
N ALA A 41 -9.82 8.30 0.19
CA ALA A 41 -9.17 9.58 0.38
C ALA A 41 -8.23 9.59 1.59
N ILE A 42 -7.21 10.46 1.52
CA ILE A 42 -6.32 10.78 2.64
C ILE A 42 -6.29 12.29 2.81
N GLN A 43 -6.56 12.77 4.03
CA GLN A 43 -6.47 14.17 4.38
C GLN A 43 -5.39 14.38 5.43
N VAL A 44 -4.60 15.44 5.26
CA VAL A 44 -3.55 15.83 6.21
C VAL A 44 -3.85 17.24 6.70
N ARG A 45 -3.89 17.41 8.03
CA ARG A 45 -4.14 18.69 8.68
C ARG A 45 -3.08 18.96 9.74
N CYS A 46 -2.81 20.22 10.04
CA CYS A 46 -2.00 20.56 11.22
C CYS A 46 -2.75 20.18 12.49
N ALA A 47 -2.08 19.55 13.44
CA ALA A 47 -2.61 19.38 14.78
C ALA A 47 -2.77 20.78 15.41
N GLY A 48 -3.85 20.97 16.16
CA GLY A 48 -4.32 22.28 16.61
C GLY A 48 -3.30 23.12 17.40
N LYS A 49 -3.77 24.30 17.83
CA LYS A 49 -2.94 25.33 18.48
C LYS A 49 -2.08 24.74 19.61
N GLY A 50 -0.76 24.77 19.45
CA GLY A 50 0.22 24.26 20.42
C GLY A 50 1.06 23.07 19.93
N LYS A 51 0.65 22.38 18.85
CA LYS A 51 1.38 21.25 18.28
C LYS A 51 1.83 21.53 16.83
N LYS A 52 2.67 22.57 16.63
CA LYS A 52 3.05 23.05 15.28
C LYS A 52 3.72 22.00 14.39
N ASP A 53 4.45 21.06 14.96
CA ASP A 53 5.17 20.03 14.19
C ASP A 53 4.40 18.72 14.06
N TRP A 54 3.15 18.68 14.55
CA TRP A 54 2.30 17.52 14.47
C TRP A 54 1.25 17.70 13.38
N LEU A 55 1.04 16.63 12.63
CA LEU A 55 0.10 16.50 11.55
C LEU A 55 -0.89 15.40 11.91
N VAL A 56 -2.17 15.68 11.71
CA VAL A 56 -3.24 14.70 11.80
C VAL A 56 -3.45 14.15 10.40
N VAL A 57 -3.32 12.84 10.26
CA VAL A 57 -3.63 12.10 9.03
C VAL A 57 -4.94 11.38 9.23
N GLU A 58 -5.90 11.68 8.37
CA GLU A 58 -7.24 11.10 8.33
C GLU A 58 -7.34 10.27 7.05
N VAL A 59 -7.62 8.97 7.19
CA VAL A 59 -7.77 8.04 6.07
C VAL A 59 -9.23 7.64 5.98
N PHE A 60 -9.81 7.85 4.81
CA PHE A 60 -11.17 7.46 4.46
C PHE A 60 -11.08 6.24 3.56
N ALA A 61 -11.63 5.12 4.02
CA ALA A 61 -11.68 3.90 3.25
C ALA A 61 -13.14 3.47 3.07
N ASP A 62 -13.41 2.73 1.99
CA ASP A 62 -14.71 2.15 1.69
C ASP A 62 -15.10 1.09 2.72
N SER A 63 -15.58 1.59 3.84
CA SER A 63 -16.29 0.82 4.85
C SER A 63 -17.77 0.97 4.51
N ALA A 64 -18.35 -0.08 3.93
CA ALA A 64 -19.80 -0.27 3.90
C ALA A 64 -20.27 -0.42 5.35
N SER A 65 -20.47 0.70 6.02
CA SER A 65 -20.96 0.82 7.39
C SER A 65 -21.77 2.10 7.44
N SER A 66 -22.93 2.05 6.82
CA SER A 66 -24.06 2.88 7.15
C SER A 66 -24.28 2.86 8.66
N ASP A 67 -24.31 4.03 9.30
CA ASP A 67 -25.33 4.31 10.30
C ASP A 67 -25.61 5.82 10.37
N PRO A 68 -26.88 6.23 10.65
CA PRO A 68 -27.39 7.55 10.30
C PRO A 68 -27.57 8.45 11.53
N ALA A 69 -27.35 9.75 11.36
CA ALA A 69 -28.01 10.83 12.12
C ALA A 69 -27.54 12.18 11.55
N SER A 70 -28.45 12.93 10.90
CA SER A 70 -28.98 14.23 11.38
C SER A 70 -27.97 15.38 11.19
N ASP A 71 -28.27 16.56 10.69
CA ASP A 71 -29.47 17.28 10.28
C ASP A 71 -28.92 18.51 9.52
N ASP A 72 -29.76 19.07 8.65
CA ASP A 72 -29.65 20.32 7.90
C ASP A 72 -28.37 21.18 8.00
N CYS A 73 -27.71 21.44 6.85
CA CYS A 73 -27.38 22.79 6.36
C CYS A 73 -26.57 22.73 5.06
N GLU A 74 -27.12 23.38 4.04
CA GLU A 74 -26.53 23.72 2.75
C GLU A 74 -25.17 24.44 2.87
N GLU A 75 -24.10 23.82 2.38
CA GLU A 75 -22.99 24.51 1.70
C GLU A 75 -22.08 23.48 1.02
N VAL A 76 -21.71 23.78 -0.23
CA VAL A 76 -20.85 22.96 -1.10
C VAL A 76 -19.49 22.70 -0.43
N GLN A 77 -19.37 21.61 0.33
CA GLN A 77 -18.12 21.13 0.90
C GLN A 77 -17.88 19.68 0.48
N ASP A 78 -16.94 19.53 -0.46
CA ASP A 78 -16.02 18.40 -0.64
C ASP A 78 -16.45 17.13 0.13
N ASP A 79 -17.14 16.21 -0.55
CA ASP A 79 -17.81 15.01 0.00
C ASP A 79 -16.95 14.22 1.00
N ALA A 80 -15.63 14.26 0.86
CA ALA A 80 -14.68 13.64 1.79
C ALA A 80 -14.77 14.17 3.24
N ARG A 81 -15.24 15.41 3.45
CA ARG A 81 -15.37 16.02 4.78
C ARG A 81 -16.60 15.56 5.55
N LEU A 82 -17.63 15.08 4.86
CA LEU A 82 -18.88 14.60 5.46
C LEU A 82 -18.74 13.18 6.01
N ARG A 83 -17.78 12.42 5.48
CA ARG A 83 -17.48 11.06 5.93
C ARG A 83 -16.65 11.08 7.20
N ARG A 84 -16.90 10.17 8.14
CA ARG A 84 -16.01 9.95 9.30
C ARG A 84 -14.75 9.21 8.83
N PRO A 85 -13.54 9.63 9.21
CA PRO A 85 -12.33 8.92 8.84
C PRO A 85 -12.32 7.53 9.48
N THR A 86 -11.94 6.53 8.70
CA THR A 86 -11.77 5.14 9.15
C THR A 86 -10.58 5.04 10.10
N VAL A 87 -9.50 5.78 9.80
CA VAL A 87 -8.30 5.84 10.64
C VAL A 87 -7.90 7.29 10.83
N ARG A 88 -7.57 7.65 12.07
CA ARG A 88 -7.02 8.96 12.44
C ARG A 88 -5.76 8.75 13.25
N ILE A 89 -4.63 9.30 12.78
CA ILE A 89 -3.34 9.19 13.45
C ILE A 89 -2.64 10.55 13.53
N GLU A 90 -1.91 10.78 14.61
CA GLU A 90 -1.01 11.92 14.73
C GLU A 90 0.41 11.49 14.39
N ARG A 91 1.09 12.30 13.57
CA ARG A 91 2.48 12.09 13.14
C ARG A 91 3.24 13.40 13.15
N THR A 92 4.52 13.35 13.46
CA THR A 92 5.39 14.52 13.39
C THR A 92 5.90 14.75 11.97
N LEU A 93 6.28 15.99 11.65
CA LEU A 93 6.91 16.31 10.36
C LEU A 93 8.17 15.45 10.11
N LEU A 94 8.95 15.17 11.16
CA LEU A 94 10.16 14.35 11.05
C LEU A 94 9.86 12.90 10.64
N GLU A 95 8.74 12.34 11.09
CA GLU A 95 8.31 11.00 10.66
C GLU A 95 7.96 10.96 9.17
N PHE A 96 7.38 12.04 8.61
CA PHE A 96 7.16 12.13 7.16
C PHE A 96 8.46 12.21 6.37
N VAL A 97 9.43 12.98 6.86
CA VAL A 97 10.76 13.05 6.23
C VAL A 97 11.44 11.67 6.26
N ALA A 98 11.36 10.97 7.39
CA ALA A 98 11.89 9.62 7.51
C ALA A 98 11.20 8.64 6.54
N LEU A 99 9.87 8.70 6.43
CA LEU A 99 9.11 7.89 5.48
C LEU A 99 9.53 8.18 4.03
N ARG A 100 9.60 9.46 3.65
CA ARG A 100 10.04 9.89 2.31
C ARG A 100 11.42 9.34 1.97
N ASN A 101 12.38 9.50 2.87
CA ASN A 101 13.74 9.01 2.66
C ASN A 101 13.79 7.48 2.55
N LYS A 102 12.98 6.77 3.36
CA LYS A 102 12.90 5.31 3.29
C LYS A 102 12.32 4.84 1.95
N VAL A 103 11.24 5.45 1.48
CA VAL A 103 10.65 5.15 0.17
C VAL A 103 11.65 5.45 -0.94
N TYR A 104 12.31 6.60 -0.87
CA TYR A 104 13.37 6.95 -1.83
C TYR A 104 14.47 5.90 -1.88
N ASN A 105 15.06 5.54 -0.74
CA ASN A 105 16.15 4.58 -0.69
C ASN A 105 15.72 3.22 -1.24
N ILE A 106 14.52 2.74 -0.91
CA ILE A 106 14.01 1.47 -1.47
C ILE A 106 13.92 1.52 -2.99
N VAL A 107 13.39 2.62 -3.54
CA VAL A 107 13.25 2.77 -4.99
C VAL A 107 14.62 2.98 -5.64
N HIS A 108 15.50 3.76 -5.01
CA HIS A 108 16.85 4.01 -5.49
C HIS A 108 17.68 2.72 -5.51
N ASP A 109 17.67 1.94 -4.43
CA ASP A 109 18.40 0.67 -4.31
C ASP A 109 17.85 -0.40 -5.28
N ALA A 110 16.58 -0.30 -5.67
CA ALA A 110 15.98 -1.18 -6.68
C ALA A 110 16.46 -0.87 -8.11
N HIS A 111 16.94 0.35 -8.38
CA HIS A 111 17.47 0.74 -9.68
C HIS A 111 19.00 0.74 -9.64
N TYR A 112 19.63 -0.01 -10.56
CA TYR A 112 21.08 -0.20 -10.52
C TYR A 112 21.92 1.04 -10.85
N SER A 113 21.33 2.12 -11.39
CA SER A 113 22.11 3.31 -11.81
C SER A 113 21.33 4.55 -12.24
N GLU A 114 19.99 4.54 -12.27
CA GLU A 114 19.22 5.71 -12.72
C GLU A 114 18.78 6.57 -11.52
N PRO A 115 19.05 7.90 -11.54
CA PRO A 115 18.52 8.80 -10.51
C PRO A 115 17.00 8.80 -10.56
N CYS A 116 16.34 8.59 -9.42
CA CYS A 116 14.89 8.80 -9.32
C CYS A 116 14.63 10.32 -9.31
N GLU A 117 14.05 10.84 -10.39
CA GLU A 117 13.54 12.22 -10.43
C GLU A 117 12.34 12.36 -9.49
N PHE A 118 12.28 13.47 -8.76
CA PHE A 118 11.20 13.82 -7.83
C PHE A 118 10.39 15.00 -8.34
#